data_AF-A0A381USQ6-F1
#
_entry.id   AF-A0A381USQ6-F1
#
_cell.length_a   1.000
_cell.length_b   1.000
_cell.length_c   1.000
_cell.angle_alpha   90.00
_cell.angle_beta   90.00
_cell.angle_gamma   90.00
#
_symmetry.space_group_name_H-M   'P 1'
#
loop_
_entity.id
_entity.type
_entity.pdbx_description
1 polymer ?
#
loop_
_entity_poly.entity_id
_entity_poly.type
_entity_poly.pdbx_seq_one_letter_code
_entity_poly.pdbx_strand_id
1 'polypeptide(L)'
;FVSEVPHAQSLLVDVVRSTGLDPGRIVIGEQHIRLYSVGAYAELHERSGFVATHLQTNGLDVATICGRTDVNLPDELLAAMQRGIDDRMYGDLLRGFWRRSD
;
A
#
# COMPACT_ATOMS: atom_id res chain seq x y z
N PHE A 1 4.36 -13.77 -12.17
CA PHE A 1 3.21 -12.86 -12.29
C PHE A 1 3.35 -11.72 -11.29
N VAL A 2 2.57 -10.66 -11.45
CA VAL A 2 2.54 -9.52 -10.51
C VAL A 2 1.20 -9.55 -9.79
N SER A 3 1.24 -9.34 -8.48
CA SER A 3 0.05 -9.21 -7.63
C SER A 3 0.16 -7.93 -6.84
N GLU A 4 -0.98 -7.33 -6.51
CA GLU A 4 -1.06 -6.11 -5.73
C GLU A 4 -2.26 -6.17 -4.78
N VAL A 5 -2.06 -5.75 -3.54
CA VAL A 5 -3.11 -5.75 -2.50
C VAL A 5 -2.99 -4.52 -1.60
N PRO A 6 -4.09 -4.08 -0.97
CA PRO A 6 -4.03 -3.06 0.06
C PRO A 6 -3.12 -3.43 1.24
N HIS A 7 -2.28 -2.48 1.67
CA HIS A 7 -1.31 -2.67 2.74
C HIS A 7 -1.84 -2.17 4.09
N ALA A 8 -1.83 -3.05 5.10
CA ALA A 8 -2.28 -2.75 6.45
C ALA A 8 -1.30 -1.91 7.27
N GLN A 9 -0.03 -1.85 6.87
CA GLN A 9 1.05 -1.18 7.59
C GLN A 9 1.55 0.00 6.76
N SER A 10 0.66 0.96 6.52
CA SER A 10 0.89 2.10 5.63
C SER A 10 0.64 3.44 6.30
N LEU A 11 1.20 4.51 5.73
CA LEU A 11 1.00 5.87 6.21
C LEU A 11 -0.48 6.23 6.25
N LEU A 12 -1.22 5.91 5.17
CA LEU A 12 -2.64 6.24 5.11
C LEU A 12 -3.42 5.59 6.26
N VAL A 13 -3.16 4.31 6.57
CA VAL A 13 -3.85 3.60 7.65
C VAL A 13 -3.56 4.26 9.01
N ASP A 14 -2.31 4.64 9.26
CA ASP A 14 -1.93 5.25 10.54
C ASP A 14 -2.49 6.68 10.68
N VAL A 15 -2.54 7.46 9.59
CA VAL A 15 -3.19 8.78 9.58
C VAL A 15 -4.69 8.64 9.83
N VAL A 16 -5.37 7.73 9.13
CA VAL A 16 -6.81 7.46 9.34
C VAL A 16 -7.09 7.07 10.79
N ARG A 17 -6.30 6.16 11.35
CA ARG A 17 -6.46 5.72 12.76
C ARG A 17 -6.25 6.83 13.76
N SER A 18 -5.25 7.70 13.53
CA SER A 18 -4.89 8.77 14.47
C SER A 18 -5.78 10.00 14.38
N THR A 19 -6.40 10.25 13.22
CA THR A 19 -7.18 11.48 12.96
C THR A 19 -8.67 11.24 12.79
N GLY A 20 -9.10 10.00 12.53
CA GLY A 20 -10.48 9.69 12.14
C GLY A 20 -10.82 10.14 10.72
N LEU A 21 -9.82 10.53 9.92
CA LEU A 21 -10.00 10.92 8.52
C LEU A 21 -10.63 9.77 7.71
N ASP A 22 -11.62 10.07 6.89
CA ASP A 22 -12.15 9.10 5.94
C ASP A 22 -11.19 8.94 4.74
N PRO A 23 -10.57 7.76 4.52
CA PRO A 23 -9.69 7.55 3.38
C PRO A 23 -10.43 7.48 2.04
N GLY A 24 -11.74 7.19 2.07
CA GLY A 24 -12.69 7.12 0.96
C GLY A 24 -12.36 6.24 -0.25
N ARG A 25 -11.20 5.57 -0.32
CA ARG A 25 -10.86 4.63 -1.42
C ARG A 25 -10.14 3.34 -1.01
N ILE A 26 -9.25 3.39 -0.03
CA ILE A 26 -8.42 2.22 0.30
C ILE A 26 -9.09 1.28 1.29
N VAL A 27 -9.96 1.83 2.15
CA VAL A 27 -10.69 1.08 3.19
C VAL A 27 -12.18 0.94 2.87
N ILE A 28 -12.70 1.68 1.88
CA ILE A 28 -14.15 1.82 1.63
C ILE A 28 -14.49 1.50 0.18
N GLY A 29 -14.31 0.24 -0.17
CA GLY A 29 -15.10 -0.38 -1.22
C GLY A 29 -15.57 -1.72 -0.67
N GLU A 30 -16.82 -2.09 -0.92
CA GLU A 30 -17.38 -3.43 -0.62
C GLU A 30 -16.56 -4.60 -1.24
N GLN A 31 -15.43 -4.31 -1.89
CA GLN A 31 -14.49 -5.22 -2.56
C GLN A 31 -13.17 -5.42 -1.80
N HIS A 32 -12.79 -4.56 -0.84
CA HIS A 32 -11.57 -4.73 -0.03
C HIS A 32 -11.92 -5.25 1.37
N ILE A 33 -12.25 -6.53 1.47
CA ILE A 33 -12.59 -7.18 2.76
C ILE A 33 -11.34 -7.32 3.66
N ARG A 34 -10.11 -7.19 3.12
CA ARG A 34 -8.85 -7.47 3.86
C ARG A 34 -7.70 -6.55 3.45
N LEU A 35 -7.05 -5.94 4.45
CA LEU A 35 -5.72 -5.35 4.33
C LEU A 35 -4.68 -6.42 4.70
N TYR A 36 -3.54 -6.45 4.00
CA TYR A 36 -2.50 -7.45 4.24
C TYR A 36 -1.30 -6.83 4.96
N SER A 37 -0.65 -7.58 5.86
CA SER A 37 0.73 -7.31 6.23
C SER A 37 1.68 -7.86 5.18
N VAL A 38 2.93 -7.39 5.15
CA VAL A 38 3.96 -7.94 4.25
C VAL A 38 4.09 -9.46 4.43
N GLY A 39 4.11 -9.94 5.68
CA GLY A 39 4.22 -11.35 6.00
C GLY A 39 3.04 -12.18 5.52
N ALA A 40 1.80 -11.74 5.78
CA ALA A 40 0.60 -12.45 5.33
C ALA A 40 0.49 -12.47 3.81
N TYR A 41 0.92 -11.38 3.14
CA TYR A 41 0.97 -11.30 1.69
C TYR A 41 1.97 -12.30 1.11
N ALA A 42 3.17 -12.41 1.70
CA ALA A 42 4.18 -13.38 1.26
C ALA A 42 3.75 -14.83 1.50
N GLU A 43 3.31 -15.15 2.71
CA GLU A 43 2.91 -16.51 3.10
C GLU A 43 1.80 -17.06 2.19
N LEU A 44 0.82 -16.22 1.80
CA LEU A 44 -0.25 -16.61 0.88
C LEU A 44 0.29 -17.18 -0.44
N HIS A 45 1.30 -16.52 -1.00
CA HIS A 45 1.90 -16.90 -2.28
C HIS A 45 2.84 -18.10 -2.11
N GLU A 46 3.63 -18.12 -1.04
CA GLU A 46 4.53 -19.23 -0.71
C GLU A 46 3.78 -20.54 -0.54
N ARG A 47 2.66 -20.53 0.19
CA ARG A 47 1.78 -21.69 0.37
C ARG A 47 1.13 -22.17 -0.93
N SER A 48 1.11 -21.32 -1.95
CA SER A 48 0.60 -21.63 -3.28
C SER A 48 1.71 -22.07 -4.25
N GLY A 49 2.92 -22.31 -3.75
CA GLY A 49 4.06 -22.78 -4.55
C GLY A 49 4.73 -21.67 -5.37
N PHE A 50 4.76 -20.44 -4.84
CA PHE A 50 5.47 -19.32 -5.45
C PHE A 50 6.60 -18.83 -4.54
N VAL A 51 7.61 -18.19 -5.13
CA VAL A 51 8.61 -17.44 -4.40
C VAL A 51 8.64 -15.99 -4.88
N ALA A 52 8.81 -15.07 -3.93
CA ALA A 52 9.00 -13.65 -4.22
C ALA A 52 10.35 -13.45 -4.92
N THR A 53 10.33 -12.78 -6.07
CA THR A 53 11.53 -12.24 -6.71
C THR A 53 11.80 -10.82 -6.21
N HIS A 54 10.73 -10.06 -5.97
CA HIS A 54 10.80 -8.70 -5.45
C HIS A 54 9.47 -8.34 -4.77
N LEU A 55 9.56 -7.55 -3.69
CA LEU A 55 8.43 -6.93 -3.01
C LEU A 55 8.70 -5.43 -2.90
N GLN A 56 7.67 -4.64 -3.11
CA GLN A 56 7.70 -3.19 -2.93
C GLN A 56 6.34 -2.70 -2.43
N THR A 57 6.28 -1.49 -1.88
CA THR A 57 5.01 -0.74 -1.85
C THR A 57 4.97 0.24 -3.01
N ASN A 58 3.76 0.64 -3.39
CA ASN A 58 3.54 1.61 -4.46
C ASN A 58 2.23 2.34 -4.22
N GLY A 59 2.24 3.23 -3.24
CA GLY A 59 1.01 3.86 -2.77
C GLY A 59 0.68 5.22 -3.37
N LEU A 60 -0.47 5.75 -2.95
CA LEU A 60 -0.88 7.14 -3.17
C LEU A 60 -1.25 7.82 -1.85
N ASP A 61 -0.61 7.40 -0.76
CA ASP A 61 -0.91 7.82 0.62
C ASP A 61 -0.98 9.34 0.74
N VAL A 62 0.08 10.03 0.30
CA VAL A 62 0.22 11.48 0.49
C VAL A 62 -0.83 12.23 -0.33
N ALA A 63 -1.01 11.85 -1.59
CA ALA A 63 -2.01 12.47 -2.46
C ALA A 63 -3.44 12.26 -1.91
N THR A 64 -3.71 11.07 -1.37
CA THR A 64 -4.99 10.75 -0.74
C THR A 64 -5.23 11.61 0.50
N ILE A 65 -4.27 11.71 1.41
CA ILE A 65 -4.38 12.53 2.62
C ILE A 65 -4.57 14.01 2.27
N CYS A 66 -3.76 14.53 1.35
CA CYS A 66 -3.84 15.92 0.90
C CYS A 66 -5.20 16.23 0.26
N GLY A 67 -5.69 15.36 -0.63
CA GLY A 67 -7.00 15.53 -1.27
C GLY A 67 -8.20 15.44 -0.32
N ARG A 68 -8.03 14.88 0.88
CA ARG A 68 -9.07 14.83 1.93
C ARG A 68 -8.99 15.97 2.93
N THR A 69 -7.90 16.72 2.92
CA THR A 69 -7.65 17.85 3.84
C THR A 69 -7.64 19.19 3.11
N ASP A 70 -8.04 19.22 1.84
CA ASP A 70 -7.99 20.37 0.93
C ASP A 70 -6.60 21.03 0.86
N VAL A 71 -5.54 20.25 1.11
CA VAL A 71 -4.15 20.68 1.02
C VAL A 71 -3.64 20.39 -0.39
N ASN A 72 -3.15 21.40 -1.08
CA ASN A 72 -2.51 21.25 -2.39
C ASN A 72 -0.99 21.37 -2.24
N LEU A 73 -0.27 20.30 -2.57
CA LEU A 73 1.19 20.27 -2.63
C LEU A 73 1.64 20.19 -4.10
N PRO A 74 2.80 20.75 -4.47
CA PRO A 74 3.35 20.56 -5.81
C PRO A 74 3.58 19.08 -6.12
N ASP A 75 3.31 18.66 -7.36
CA ASP A 75 3.42 17.27 -7.81
C ASP A 75 4.81 16.68 -7.56
N GLU A 76 5.87 17.46 -7.78
CA GLU A 76 7.25 17.02 -7.53
C GLU A 76 7.50 16.67 -6.06
N LEU A 77 6.93 17.46 -5.14
CA LEU A 77 7.04 17.24 -3.70
C LEU A 77 6.19 16.05 -3.27
N LEU A 78 4.94 15.93 -3.77
CA LEU A 78 4.09 14.76 -3.55
C LEU A 78 4.81 13.48 -3.97
N ALA A 79 5.37 13.47 -5.18
CA ALA A 79 6.09 12.32 -5.71
C ALA A 79 7.36 12.01 -4.89
N ALA A 80 8.08 13.03 -4.40
CA ALA A 80 9.25 12.82 -3.55
C ALA A 80 8.88 12.22 -2.18
N MET A 81 7.81 12.72 -1.57
CA MET A 81 7.30 12.19 -0.30
C MET A 81 6.82 10.74 -0.46
N GLN A 82 6.02 10.47 -1.51
CA GLN A 82 5.51 9.12 -1.79
C GLN A 82 6.65 8.13 -2.04
N ARG A 83 7.67 8.50 -2.85
CA ARG A 83 8.86 7.66 -3.04
C ARG A 83 9.54 7.32 -1.72
N GLY A 84 9.73 8.31 -0.84
CA GLY A 84 10.35 8.08 0.47
C GLY A 84 9.54 7.15 1.38
N ILE A 85 8.21 7.15 1.26
CA ILE A 85 7.32 6.21 1.96
C ILE A 85 7.46 4.81 1.36
N ASP A 86 7.48 4.72 0.03
CA ASP A 86 7.56 3.45 -0.67
C ASP A 86 8.92 2.73 -0.49
N ASP A 87 10.02 3.49 -0.48
CA ASP A 87 11.37 2.98 -0.19
C ASP A 87 11.46 2.35 1.22
N ARG A 88 10.53 2.69 2.11
CA ARG A 88 10.44 2.16 3.49
C ARG A 88 9.40 1.06 3.64
N MET A 89 8.82 0.58 2.53
CA MET A 89 7.74 -0.41 2.53
C MET A 89 6.53 0.07 3.35
N TYR A 90 6.23 1.37 3.30
CA TYR A 90 5.18 1.99 4.14
C TYR A 90 4.06 2.63 3.31
N GLY A 91 3.98 2.31 2.02
CA GLY A 91 2.89 2.74 1.14
C GLY A 91 1.62 1.91 1.31
N ASP A 92 0.48 2.47 0.89
CA ASP A 92 -0.86 1.91 1.03
C ASP A 92 -1.19 0.71 0.12
N LEU A 93 -0.32 0.39 -0.83
CA LEU A 93 -0.39 -0.80 -1.68
C LEU A 93 0.88 -1.63 -1.56
N LEU A 94 0.74 -2.94 -1.40
CA LEU A 94 1.82 -3.92 -1.52
C LEU A 94 1.79 -4.55 -2.90
N ARG A 95 2.93 -4.57 -3.58
CA ARG A 95 3.11 -5.23 -4.86
C ARG A 95 4.22 -6.26 -4.78
N GLY A 96 3.89 -7.46 -5.24
CA GLY A 96 4.83 -8.57 -5.31
C GLY A 96 5.03 -9.10 -6.72
N PHE A 97 6.27 -9.46 -7.01
CA PHE A 97 6.69 -10.11 -8.24
C PHE A 97 7.02 -11.57 -7.94
N TRP A 98 6.27 -12.48 -8.52
CA TRP A 98 6.24 -13.89 -8.12
C TRP A 98 6.66 -14.80 -9.27
N ARG A 99 7.45 -15.82 -8.96
CA ARG A 99 7.75 -16.95 -9.86
C ARG A 99 7.30 -18.26 -9.22
N ARG A 100 6.92 -19.25 -10.03
CA ARG A 100 6.58 -20.58 -9.50
C ARG A 100 7.85 -21.22 -8.93
N SER A 101 7.73 -21.86 -7.78
CA SER A 101 8.76 -22.72 -7.23
C SER A 101 8.90 -23.93 -8.14
N ASP A 102 10.14 -24.27 -8.52
CA ASP A 102 10.44 -25.43 -9.36
C ASP A 102 10.16 -26.76 -8.63
#